data_AF-A0A9Q4KXF6-F1
#
_entry.id   AF-A0A9Q4KXF6-F1
#
_cell.length_a   1.000
_cell.length_b   1.000
_cell.length_c   1.000
_cell.angle_alpha   90.00
_cell.angle_beta   90.00
_cell.angle_gamma   90.00
#
_symmetry.space_group_name_H-M   'P 1'
#
loop_
_entity.id
_entity.type
_entity.pdbx_description
1 polymer ?
#
loop_
_entity_poly.entity_id
_entity_poly.type
_entity_poly.pdbx_seq_one_letter_code
_entity_poly.pdbx_strand_id
1 'polypeptide(L)'
;MTNDDIEIIGKNVKDMYGTFMGKVVGTITDIDGSIQSVGIDCGSQGLQQIPYEQLVAQGEVVIFIPKWRLDSQRLIREKQLTLRRLKALIDIVSENDDMKADAEIIHEKYRSKLVSLDETEREIKAILDARLIELDEQMKSAKMLSFDARVQYKSNEISDATFETVKSCTTEVIEHVTHETAEIANVKSRIADLELEVQEITAPDIQESAVSYLETYTPQQIVRTVLPEVPTQSFVIPSGPIEAHGTPIPKTRTETEVTFAFPEPPQQVTADTSKDNNNNDWLARMEAQ
;
A
#
# COMPACT_ATOMS: atom_id res chain seq x y z
N MET A 1 -10.89 -6.27 -23.31
CA MET A 1 -11.12 -7.71 -23.06
C MET A 1 -10.03 -8.49 -23.73
N THR A 2 -9.06 -8.97 -22.96
CA THR A 2 -8.13 -9.99 -23.44
C THR A 2 -8.85 -11.34 -23.42
N ASN A 3 -8.57 -12.24 -24.37
CA ASN A 3 -9.25 -13.54 -24.43
C ASN A 3 -9.15 -14.34 -23.12
N ASP A 4 -8.09 -14.10 -22.34
CA ASP A 4 -7.82 -14.73 -21.04
C ASP A 4 -8.89 -14.42 -19.98
N ASP A 5 -9.57 -13.27 -20.07
CA ASP A 5 -10.60 -12.84 -19.10
C ASP A 5 -11.90 -13.65 -19.21
N ILE A 6 -12.21 -14.13 -20.42
CA ILE A 6 -13.38 -14.98 -20.71
C ILE A 6 -13.07 -16.44 -20.31
N GLU A 7 -11.79 -16.80 -20.30
CA GLU A 7 -11.33 -18.14 -19.95
C GLU A 7 -11.49 -18.48 -18.46
N ILE A 8 -11.79 -17.51 -17.60
CA ILE A 8 -11.98 -17.76 -16.16
C ILE A 8 -13.30 -18.50 -15.85
N ILE A 9 -14.30 -18.39 -16.73
CA ILE A 9 -15.64 -18.92 -16.48
C ILE A 9 -15.62 -20.45 -16.48
N GLY A 10 -16.24 -21.06 -15.48
CA GLY A 10 -16.29 -22.50 -15.31
C GLY A 10 -15.05 -23.14 -14.67
N LYS A 11 -13.99 -22.37 -14.40
CA LYS A 11 -12.82 -22.86 -13.67
C LYS A 11 -13.16 -23.11 -12.19
N ASN A 12 -12.47 -24.08 -11.60
CA ASN A 12 -12.59 -24.37 -10.18
C ASN A 12 -11.88 -23.28 -9.37
N VAL A 13 -12.49 -22.85 -8.29
CA VAL A 13 -11.92 -21.87 -7.37
C VAL A 13 -11.36 -22.62 -6.17
N LYS A 14 -10.09 -22.35 -5.87
CA LYS A 14 -9.43 -22.81 -4.66
C LYS A 14 -8.96 -21.62 -3.86
N ASP A 15 -8.87 -21.76 -2.54
CA ASP A 15 -8.13 -20.80 -1.75
C ASP A 15 -6.63 -20.93 -2.03
N MET A 16 -5.87 -20.04 -1.41
CA MET A 16 -4.41 -20.01 -1.53
C MET A 16 -3.68 -21.16 -0.83
N TYR A 17 -4.38 -22.00 -0.07
CA TYR A 17 -3.87 -23.21 0.59
C TYR A 17 -4.25 -24.49 -0.17
N GLY A 18 -5.05 -24.37 -1.24
CA GLY A 18 -5.47 -25.47 -2.11
C GLY A 18 -6.86 -26.05 -1.81
N THR A 19 -7.59 -25.51 -0.83
CA THR A 19 -8.95 -25.95 -0.50
C THR A 19 -9.92 -25.54 -1.60
N PHE A 20 -10.76 -26.46 -2.04
CA PHE A 20 -11.80 -26.14 -3.02
C PHE A 20 -12.88 -25.25 -2.40
N MET A 21 -13.14 -24.09 -3.02
CA MET A 21 -14.15 -23.13 -2.57
C MET A 21 -15.43 -23.20 -3.40
N GLY A 22 -15.33 -23.50 -4.69
CA GLY A 22 -16.47 -23.42 -5.59
C GLY A 22 -16.10 -23.38 -7.05
N LYS A 23 -17.03 -22.93 -7.88
CA LYS A 23 -16.85 -22.84 -9.33
C LYS A 23 -17.26 -21.47 -9.85
N VAL A 24 -16.48 -20.92 -10.78
CA VAL A 24 -16.83 -19.64 -11.42
C VAL A 24 -18.06 -19.81 -12.31
N VAL A 25 -19.08 -18.99 -12.08
CA VAL A 25 -20.35 -19.00 -12.83
C VAL A 25 -20.43 -17.87 -13.85
N GLY A 26 -19.81 -16.72 -13.57
CA GLY A 26 -19.82 -15.57 -14.48
C GLY A 26 -19.04 -14.38 -13.94
N THR A 27 -18.99 -13.31 -14.73
CA THR A 27 -18.26 -12.08 -14.42
C THR A 27 -19.17 -10.86 -14.53
N ILE A 28 -18.92 -9.85 -13.72
CA ILE A 28 -19.53 -8.52 -13.81
C ILE A 28 -18.43 -7.56 -14.23
N THR A 29 -18.70 -6.80 -15.29
CA THR A 29 -17.74 -5.88 -15.91
C THR A 29 -18.18 -4.43 -15.74
N ASP A 30 -17.21 -3.52 -15.68
CA ASP A 30 -17.46 -2.09 -15.69
C ASP A 30 -17.68 -1.58 -17.14
N ILE A 31 -18.05 -0.31 -17.29
CA ILE A 31 -18.37 0.34 -18.58
C ILE A 31 -17.22 0.31 -19.59
N ASP A 32 -15.97 0.19 -19.10
CA ASP A 32 -14.76 0.08 -19.92
C ASP A 32 -14.47 -1.37 -20.36
N GLY A 33 -15.29 -2.32 -19.93
CA GLY A 33 -15.17 -3.75 -20.23
C GLY A 33 -14.14 -4.49 -19.37
N SER A 34 -13.60 -3.87 -18.31
CA SER A 34 -12.77 -4.54 -17.31
C SER A 34 -13.62 -5.37 -16.34
N ILE A 35 -13.10 -6.50 -15.85
CA ILE A 35 -13.81 -7.30 -14.85
C ILE A 35 -13.73 -6.60 -13.50
N GLN A 36 -14.89 -6.26 -12.96
CA GLN A 36 -15.02 -5.73 -11.60
C GLN A 36 -15.04 -6.87 -10.58
N SER A 37 -15.83 -7.92 -10.83
CA SER A 37 -16.02 -9.03 -9.90
C SER A 37 -16.44 -10.31 -10.61
N VAL A 38 -16.28 -11.43 -9.91
CA VAL A 38 -16.56 -12.77 -10.39
C VAL A 38 -17.57 -13.43 -9.46
N GLY A 39 -18.62 -14.00 -10.05
CA GLY A 39 -19.61 -14.80 -9.33
C GLY A 39 -19.14 -16.24 -9.19
N ILE A 40 -19.05 -16.73 -7.94
CA ILE A 40 -18.57 -18.06 -7.58
C ILE A 40 -19.69 -18.81 -6.86
N ASP A 41 -20.05 -19.98 -7.35
CA ASP A 41 -20.96 -20.88 -6.66
C ASP A 41 -20.21 -21.63 -5.55
N CYS A 42 -20.45 -21.22 -4.30
CA CYS A 42 -19.86 -21.79 -3.10
C CYS A 42 -20.77 -22.84 -2.43
N GLY A 43 -21.67 -23.47 -3.21
CA GLY A 43 -22.55 -24.53 -2.72
C GLY A 43 -23.52 -24.04 -1.64
N SER A 44 -23.36 -24.51 -0.40
CA SER A 44 -24.23 -24.12 0.72
C SER A 44 -24.10 -22.65 1.12
N GLN A 45 -23.01 -21.97 0.76
CA GLN A 45 -22.86 -20.52 0.95
C GLN A 45 -23.49 -19.70 -0.19
N GLY A 46 -24.06 -20.37 -1.20
CA GLY A 46 -24.71 -19.74 -2.34
C GLY A 46 -23.72 -19.06 -3.30
N LEU A 47 -24.28 -18.22 -4.17
CA LEU A 47 -23.50 -17.44 -5.12
C LEU A 47 -22.84 -16.26 -4.40
N GLN A 48 -21.50 -16.26 -4.38
CA GLN A 48 -20.70 -15.16 -3.84
C GLN A 48 -20.11 -14.33 -4.95
N GLN A 49 -20.15 -13.01 -4.78
CA GLN A 49 -19.52 -12.07 -5.71
C GLN A 49 -18.18 -11.62 -5.12
N ILE A 50 -17.09 -12.07 -5.72
CA ILE A 50 -15.74 -11.78 -5.26
C ILE A 50 -15.10 -10.73 -6.18
N PRO A 51 -14.53 -9.64 -5.64
CA PRO A 51 -13.75 -8.68 -6.41
C PRO A 51 -12.64 -9.35 -7.23
N TYR A 52 -12.45 -8.92 -8.47
CA TYR A 52 -11.46 -9.54 -9.36
C TYR A 52 -10.03 -9.43 -8.82
N GLU A 53 -9.71 -8.37 -8.07
CA GLU A 53 -8.43 -8.18 -7.37
C GLU A 53 -8.06 -9.31 -6.38
N GLN A 54 -9.05 -10.06 -5.90
CA GLN A 54 -8.87 -11.20 -4.99
C GLN A 54 -8.67 -12.53 -5.72
N LEU A 55 -8.57 -12.53 -7.06
CA LEU A 55 -8.53 -13.75 -7.86
C LEU A 55 -7.30 -13.76 -8.76
N VAL A 56 -6.65 -14.91 -8.82
CA VAL A 56 -5.51 -15.16 -9.71
C VAL A 56 -5.81 -16.42 -10.52
N ALA A 57 -6.03 -16.27 -11.82
CA ALA A 57 -6.19 -17.41 -12.72
C ALA A 57 -4.84 -18.09 -12.97
N GLN A 58 -4.76 -19.39 -12.70
CA GLN A 58 -3.58 -20.23 -12.95
C GLN A 58 -4.00 -21.52 -13.65
N GLY A 59 -3.78 -21.58 -14.98
CA GLY A 59 -4.23 -22.70 -15.80
C GLY A 59 -5.73 -22.93 -15.64
N GLU A 60 -6.12 -24.13 -15.20
CA GLU A 60 -7.52 -24.57 -15.03
C GLU A 60 -8.15 -24.19 -13.67
N VAL A 61 -7.42 -23.49 -12.80
CA VAL A 61 -7.86 -23.14 -11.45
C VAL A 61 -7.77 -21.63 -11.24
N VAL A 62 -8.69 -21.10 -10.44
CA VAL A 62 -8.65 -19.74 -9.94
C VAL A 62 -8.30 -19.78 -8.47
N ILE A 63 -7.25 -19.05 -8.08
CA ILE A 63 -6.82 -18.96 -6.69
C ILE A 63 -7.46 -17.71 -6.06
N PHE A 64 -8.19 -17.93 -4.97
CA PHE A 64 -8.74 -16.87 -4.13
C PHE A 64 -7.72 -16.41 -3.10
N ILE A 65 -7.55 -15.09 -3.03
CA ILE A 65 -6.69 -14.40 -2.07
C ILE A 65 -7.59 -13.64 -1.08
N PRO A 66 -7.52 -13.95 0.22
CA PRO A 66 -8.27 -13.22 1.24
C PRO A 66 -7.95 -11.72 1.24
N LYS A 67 -8.98 -10.88 1.43
CA LYS A 67 -8.85 -9.43 1.42
C LYS A 67 -7.85 -8.91 2.47
N TRP A 68 -7.87 -9.49 3.68
CA TRP A 68 -6.91 -9.15 4.73
C TRP A 68 -5.45 -9.27 4.26
N ARG A 69 -5.14 -10.24 3.39
CA ARG A 69 -3.80 -10.45 2.86
C ARG A 69 -3.40 -9.33 1.91
N LEU A 70 -4.28 -8.97 0.98
CA LEU A 70 -4.03 -7.88 0.03
C LEU A 70 -3.85 -6.54 0.75
N ASP A 71 -4.78 -6.23 1.66
CA ASP A 71 -4.79 -4.98 2.40
C ASP A 71 -3.55 -4.87 3.31
N SER A 72 -3.18 -5.95 4.00
CA SER A 72 -1.97 -6.00 4.82
C SER A 72 -0.70 -5.77 4.00
N GLN A 73 -0.59 -6.43 2.84
CA GLN A 73 0.58 -6.24 1.98
C GLN A 73 0.65 -4.81 1.42
N ARG A 74 -0.49 -4.22 1.07
CA ARG A 74 -0.57 -2.83 0.62
C ARG A 74 -0.12 -1.88 1.72
N LEU A 75 -0.66 -2.03 2.94
CA LEU A 75 -0.27 -1.26 4.12
C LEU A 75 1.23 -1.34 4.36
N ILE A 76 1.79 -2.56 4.42
CA ILE A 76 3.22 -2.81 4.68
C ILE A 76 4.08 -2.07 3.64
N ARG A 77 3.75 -2.17 2.35
CA ARG A 77 4.49 -1.50 1.27
C ARG A 77 4.41 0.02 1.36
N GLU A 78 3.20 0.56 1.58
CA GLU A 78 2.99 2.01 1.69
C GLU A 78 3.71 2.58 2.92
N LYS A 79 3.62 1.90 4.07
CA LYS A 79 4.27 2.31 5.32
C LYS A 79 5.80 2.27 5.18
N GLN A 80 6.36 1.17 4.66
CA GLN A 80 7.81 1.05 4.39
C GLN A 80 8.35 2.13 3.46
N LEU A 81 7.64 2.43 2.37
CA LEU A 81 8.07 3.48 1.44
C LEU A 81 8.03 4.86 2.10
N THR A 82 6.98 5.13 2.87
CA THR A 82 6.83 6.41 3.59
C THR A 82 7.94 6.58 4.62
N LEU A 83 8.27 5.54 5.38
CA LEU A 83 9.37 5.56 6.35
C LEU A 83 10.73 5.79 5.70
N ARG A 84 11.04 5.09 4.61
CA ARG A 84 12.31 5.30 3.87
C ARG A 84 12.44 6.71 3.33
N ARG A 85 11.34 7.28 2.80
CA ARG A 85 11.33 8.66 2.31
C ARG A 85 11.49 9.68 3.44
N LEU A 86 10.88 9.41 4.60
CA LEU A 86 11.02 10.26 5.78
C LEU A 86 12.46 10.26 6.30
N LYS A 87 13.10 9.09 6.38
CA LYS A 87 14.54 8.97 6.74
C LYS A 87 15.43 9.76 5.78
N ALA A 88 15.27 9.54 4.47
CA ALA A 88 16.05 10.26 3.46
C ALA A 88 15.84 11.79 3.53
N LEU A 89 14.63 12.24 3.87
CA LEU A 89 14.35 13.67 4.05
C LEU A 89 15.09 14.24 5.27
N ILE A 90 15.09 13.52 6.39
CA ILE A 90 15.84 13.90 7.60
C ILE A 90 17.34 13.95 7.29
N ASP A 91 17.87 12.94 6.59
CA ASP A 91 19.28 12.88 6.21
C ASP A 91 19.68 14.09 5.35
N ILE A 92 18.91 14.42 4.31
CA ILE A 92 19.17 15.58 3.43
C ILE A 92 19.20 16.89 4.22
N VAL A 93 18.24 17.11 5.12
CA VAL A 93 18.16 18.35 5.93
C VAL A 93 19.31 18.41 6.93
N SER A 94 19.77 17.27 7.45
CA SER A 94 20.90 17.21 8.37
C SER A 94 22.24 17.55 7.68
N GLU A 95 22.35 17.29 6.37
CA GLU A 95 23.54 17.59 5.56
C GLU A 95 23.54 19.01 4.99
N ASN A 96 22.36 19.58 4.70
CA ASN A 96 22.21 20.91 4.10
C ASN A 96 20.98 21.67 4.61
N ASP A 97 21.23 22.73 5.39
CA ASP A 97 20.17 23.55 6.02
C ASP A 97 19.43 24.47 5.03
N ASP A 98 19.95 24.68 3.81
CA ASP A 98 19.37 25.61 2.82
C ASP A 98 18.00 25.12 2.29
N MET A 99 17.74 23.82 2.34
CA MET A 99 16.50 23.20 1.82
C MET A 99 15.43 22.96 2.89
N LYS A 100 15.67 23.39 4.12
CA LYS A 100 14.84 23.13 5.30
C LYS A 100 13.40 23.60 5.18
N ALA A 101 13.17 24.80 4.66
CA ALA A 101 11.82 25.33 4.48
C ALA A 101 11.00 24.50 3.48
N ASP A 102 11.62 24.05 2.40
CA ASP A 102 10.99 23.18 1.40
C ASP A 102 10.80 21.75 1.94
N ALA A 103 11.73 21.28 2.77
CA ALA A 103 11.66 19.97 3.40
C ALA A 103 10.53 19.86 4.44
N GLU A 104 10.25 20.92 5.19
CA GLU A 104 9.18 20.94 6.21
C GLU A 104 7.81 20.59 5.63
N ILE A 105 7.48 21.15 4.46
CA ILE A 105 6.20 20.88 3.78
C ILE A 105 6.08 19.40 3.39
N ILE A 106 7.18 18.80 2.91
CA ILE A 106 7.22 17.39 2.51
C ILE A 106 7.19 16.48 3.75
N HIS A 107 7.87 16.88 4.82
CA HIS A 107 7.90 16.18 6.10
C HIS A 107 6.50 16.06 6.70
N GLU A 108 5.76 17.16 6.74
CA GLU A 108 4.38 17.17 7.22
C GLU A 108 3.46 16.30 6.35
N LYS A 109 3.65 16.31 5.02
CA LYS A 109 2.92 15.41 4.13
C LYS A 109 3.16 13.93 4.44
N TYR A 110 4.41 13.54 4.71
CA TYR A 110 4.72 12.16 5.07
C TYR A 110 4.19 11.78 6.45
N ARG A 111 4.21 12.70 7.43
CA ARG A 111 3.56 12.48 8.73
C ARG A 111 2.06 12.29 8.61
N SER A 112 1.38 13.19 7.91
CA SER A 112 -0.06 13.08 7.64
C SER A 112 -0.39 11.74 6.95
N LYS A 113 0.46 11.28 6.03
CA LYS A 113 0.30 9.95 5.42
C LYS A 113 0.49 8.82 6.43
N LEU A 114 1.48 8.88 7.33
CA LEU A 114 1.67 7.89 8.40
C LEU A 114 0.45 7.82 9.33
N VAL A 115 -0.14 8.96 9.70
CA VAL A 115 -1.38 8.99 10.51
C VAL A 115 -2.53 8.30 9.78
N SER A 116 -2.71 8.55 8.48
CA SER A 116 -3.76 7.84 7.71
C SER A 116 -3.51 6.33 7.61
N LEU A 117 -2.25 5.90 7.57
CA LEU A 117 -1.88 4.48 7.55
C LEU A 117 -2.10 3.81 8.91
N ASP A 118 -1.96 4.53 10.03
CA ASP A 118 -2.24 4.02 11.37
C ASP A 118 -3.72 3.61 11.55
N GLU A 119 -4.65 4.39 10.97
CA GLU A 119 -6.07 4.03 11.01
C GLU A 119 -6.32 2.73 10.23
N THR A 120 -5.80 2.64 9.00
CA THR A 120 -5.93 1.42 8.19
C THR A 120 -5.25 0.21 8.84
N GLU A 121 -4.17 0.44 9.57
CA GLU A 121 -3.49 -0.60 10.35
C GLU A 121 -4.37 -1.13 11.48
N ARG A 122 -5.08 -0.25 12.20
CA ARG A 122 -6.00 -0.65 13.26
C ARG A 122 -7.15 -1.49 12.72
N GLU A 123 -7.73 -1.09 11.59
CA GLU A 123 -8.78 -1.85 10.90
C GLU A 123 -8.28 -3.24 10.48
N ILE A 124 -7.10 -3.31 9.86
CA ILE A 124 -6.49 -4.58 9.45
C ILE A 124 -6.21 -5.47 10.67
N LYS A 125 -5.61 -4.92 11.74
CA LYS A 125 -5.36 -5.67 12.99
C LYS A 125 -6.65 -6.26 13.56
N ALA A 126 -7.75 -5.50 13.58
CA ALA A 126 -9.05 -5.99 14.03
C ALA A 126 -9.61 -7.13 13.17
N ILE A 127 -9.48 -7.04 11.84
CA ILE A 127 -9.87 -8.11 10.91
C ILE A 127 -9.04 -9.38 11.15
N LEU A 128 -7.72 -9.23 11.32
CA LEU A 128 -6.82 -10.35 11.58
C LEU A 128 -7.14 -11.03 12.92
N ASP A 129 -7.45 -10.25 13.96
CA ASP A 129 -7.83 -10.78 15.27
C ASP A 129 -9.17 -11.54 15.22
N ALA A 130 -10.18 -10.98 14.55
CA ALA A 130 -11.45 -11.68 14.33
C ALA A 130 -11.23 -13.01 13.58
N ARG A 131 -10.39 -13.01 12.55
CA ARG A 131 -10.07 -14.22 11.79
C ARG A 131 -9.33 -15.27 12.62
N LEU A 132 -8.42 -14.86 13.51
CA LEU A 132 -7.75 -15.79 14.43
C LEU A 132 -8.72 -16.48 15.40
N ILE A 133 -9.76 -15.76 15.85
CA ILE A 133 -10.81 -16.33 16.71
C ILE A 133 -11.58 -17.42 15.94
N GLU A 134 -12.02 -17.13 14.71
CA GLU A 134 -12.70 -18.11 13.86
C GLU A 134 -11.83 -19.37 13.62
N LEU A 135 -10.54 -19.17 13.35
CA LEU A 135 -9.59 -20.25 13.12
C LEU A 135 -9.37 -21.11 14.36
N ASP A 136 -9.29 -20.52 15.55
CA ASP A 136 -9.18 -21.26 16.81
C ASP A 136 -10.44 -22.11 17.08
N GLU A 137 -11.64 -21.59 16.77
CA GLU A 137 -12.89 -22.36 16.85
C GLU A 137 -12.92 -23.53 15.86
N GLN A 138 -12.47 -23.31 14.61
CA GLN A 138 -12.33 -24.38 13.61
C GLN A 138 -11.32 -25.45 14.05
N MET A 139 -10.16 -25.04 14.58
CA MET A 139 -9.13 -25.94 15.10
C MET A 139 -9.66 -26.81 16.24
N LYS A 140 -10.37 -26.20 17.21
CA LYS A 140 -10.99 -26.92 18.33
C LYS A 140 -12.02 -27.93 17.85
N SER A 141 -12.87 -27.53 16.90
CA SER A 141 -13.91 -28.39 16.31
C SER A 141 -13.30 -29.58 15.57
N ALA A 142 -12.27 -29.36 14.74
CA ALA A 142 -11.58 -30.42 14.03
C ALA A 142 -10.90 -31.42 14.99
N LYS A 143 -10.22 -30.92 16.03
CA LYS A 143 -9.61 -31.76 17.07
C LYS A 143 -10.65 -32.58 17.84
N MET A 144 -11.78 -31.96 18.21
CA MET A 144 -12.87 -32.65 18.89
C MET A 144 -13.43 -33.79 18.03
N LEU A 145 -13.71 -33.53 16.74
CA LEU A 145 -14.19 -34.56 15.80
C LEU A 145 -13.18 -35.69 15.62
N SER A 146 -11.88 -35.38 15.51
CA SER A 146 -10.82 -36.39 15.41
C SER A 146 -10.73 -37.30 16.64
N PHE A 147 -10.96 -36.72 17.83
CA PHE A 147 -10.96 -37.46 19.08
C PHE A 147 -12.20 -38.35 19.21
N ASP A 148 -13.37 -37.81 18.89
CA ASP A 148 -14.63 -38.56 18.92
C ASP A 148 -14.60 -39.74 17.93
N ALA A 149 -14.10 -39.53 16.71
CA ALA A 149 -13.89 -40.60 15.74
C ALA A 149 -12.96 -41.70 16.26
N ARG A 150 -11.93 -41.34 17.03
CA ARG A 150 -11.05 -42.31 17.68
C ARG A 150 -11.78 -43.13 18.75
N VAL A 151 -12.69 -42.51 19.50
CA VAL A 151 -13.53 -43.21 20.47
C VAL A 151 -14.46 -44.18 19.75
N GLN A 152 -15.22 -43.70 18.75
CA GLN A 152 -16.13 -44.53 17.93
C GLN A 152 -15.42 -45.71 17.27
N TYR A 153 -14.19 -45.50 16.78
CA TYR A 153 -13.39 -46.56 16.20
C TYR A 153 -12.98 -47.61 17.25
N LYS A 154 -12.58 -47.18 18.46
CA LYS A 154 -12.21 -48.09 19.54
C LYS A 154 -13.38 -48.81 20.19
N SER A 155 -14.59 -48.26 20.11
CA SER A 155 -15.83 -48.94 20.51
C SER A 155 -16.40 -49.85 19.41
N ASN A 156 -15.76 -49.93 18.24
CA ASN A 156 -16.21 -50.67 17.05
C ASN A 156 -17.55 -50.17 16.49
N GLU A 157 -17.86 -48.87 16.65
CA GLU A 157 -19.05 -48.23 16.06
C GLU A 157 -18.83 -47.86 14.58
N ILE A 158 -17.58 -47.55 14.21
CA ILE A 158 -17.19 -47.23 12.84
C ILE A 158 -16.10 -48.16 12.31
N SER A 159 -16.07 -48.34 10.99
CA SER A 159 -15.06 -49.17 10.31
C SER A 159 -13.70 -48.48 10.24
N ASP A 160 -12.63 -49.27 10.02
CA ASP A 160 -11.28 -48.75 9.73
C ASP A 160 -11.29 -47.73 8.58
N ALA A 161 -12.00 -48.02 7.49
CA ALA A 161 -12.07 -47.16 6.31
C ALA A 161 -12.74 -45.81 6.61
N THR A 162 -13.82 -45.83 7.41
CA THR A 162 -14.49 -44.61 7.86
C THR A 162 -13.58 -43.78 8.78
N PHE A 163 -12.89 -44.44 9.72
CA PHE A 163 -11.95 -43.77 10.62
C PHE A 163 -10.81 -43.08 9.86
N GLU A 164 -10.19 -43.76 8.90
CA GLU A 164 -9.11 -43.15 8.08
C GLU A 164 -9.63 -41.99 7.21
N THR A 165 -10.88 -42.05 6.74
CA THR A 165 -11.49 -40.93 6.01
C THR A 165 -11.67 -39.70 6.92
N VAL A 166 -12.20 -39.87 8.12
CA VAL A 166 -12.37 -38.76 9.09
C VAL A 166 -11.01 -38.19 9.50
N LYS A 167 -10.02 -39.06 9.70
CA LYS A 167 -8.65 -38.65 10.00
C LYS A 167 -8.05 -37.81 8.87
N SER A 168 -8.15 -38.24 7.61
CA SER A 168 -7.67 -37.45 6.45
C SER A 168 -8.34 -36.08 6.40
N CYS A 169 -9.67 -36.03 6.46
CA CYS A 169 -10.44 -34.79 6.40
C CYS A 169 -10.12 -33.83 7.55
N THR A 170 -10.04 -34.34 8.79
CA THR A 170 -9.69 -33.50 9.95
C THR A 170 -8.23 -33.04 9.91
N THR A 171 -7.30 -33.85 9.39
CA THR A 171 -5.91 -33.45 9.17
C THR A 171 -5.81 -32.31 8.16
N GLU A 172 -6.50 -32.38 7.02
CA GLU A 172 -6.52 -31.30 6.02
C GLU A 172 -7.01 -29.97 6.62
N VAL A 173 -8.09 -30.00 7.42
CA VAL A 173 -8.59 -28.80 8.13
C VAL A 173 -7.57 -28.27 9.13
N ILE A 174 -6.92 -29.14 9.91
CA ILE A 174 -5.89 -28.74 10.89
C ILE A 174 -4.70 -28.10 10.17
N GLU A 175 -4.25 -28.68 9.06
CA GLU A 175 -3.15 -28.16 8.24
C GLU A 175 -3.52 -26.78 7.67
N HIS A 176 -4.68 -26.64 7.03
CA HIS A 176 -5.17 -25.36 6.52
C HIS A 176 -5.15 -24.28 7.61
N VAL A 177 -5.78 -24.55 8.75
CA VAL A 177 -5.87 -23.59 9.86
C VAL A 177 -4.49 -23.23 10.41
N THR A 178 -3.57 -24.20 10.49
CA THR A 178 -2.20 -23.96 10.97
C THR A 178 -1.44 -23.03 10.02
N HIS A 179 -1.54 -23.25 8.70
CA HIS A 179 -0.90 -22.39 7.71
C HIS A 179 -1.45 -20.96 7.77
N GLU A 180 -2.79 -20.81 7.75
CA GLU A 180 -3.40 -19.47 7.81
C GLU A 180 -3.04 -18.73 9.11
N THR A 181 -3.06 -19.42 10.25
CA THR A 181 -2.66 -18.85 11.54
C THR A 181 -1.21 -18.35 11.52
N ALA A 182 -0.29 -19.14 10.95
CA ALA A 182 1.12 -18.77 10.84
C ALA A 182 1.32 -17.56 9.92
N GLU A 183 0.59 -17.48 8.80
CA GLU A 183 0.65 -16.33 7.91
C GLU A 183 0.10 -15.05 8.56
N ILE A 184 -1.02 -15.13 9.27
CA ILE A 184 -1.57 -14.00 10.03
C ILE A 184 -0.56 -13.55 11.10
N ALA A 185 0.06 -14.48 11.82
CA ALA A 185 1.07 -14.15 12.83
C ALA A 185 2.28 -13.43 12.22
N ASN A 186 2.77 -13.89 11.07
CA ASN A 186 3.86 -13.24 10.34
C ASN A 186 3.49 -11.81 9.90
N VAL A 187 2.28 -11.64 9.34
CA VAL A 187 1.78 -10.32 8.94
C VAL A 187 1.69 -9.38 10.15
N LYS A 188 1.13 -9.84 11.28
CA LYS A 188 1.05 -9.04 12.51
C LYS A 188 2.44 -8.65 13.03
N SER A 189 3.41 -9.57 13.01
CA SER A 189 4.79 -9.28 13.38
C SER A 189 5.39 -8.19 12.49
N ARG A 190 5.21 -8.31 11.18
CA ARG A 190 5.74 -7.34 10.21
C ARG A 190 5.13 -5.95 10.38
N ILE A 191 3.85 -5.88 10.71
CA ILE A 191 3.16 -4.63 11.02
C ILE A 191 3.73 -4.01 12.30
N ALA A 192 3.94 -4.83 13.35
CA ALA A 192 4.52 -4.37 14.62
C ALA A 192 5.96 -3.86 14.48
N ASP A 193 6.79 -4.51 13.65
CA ASP A 193 8.15 -4.03 13.36
C ASP A 193 8.13 -2.62 12.74
N LEU A 194 7.20 -2.37 11.81
CA LEU A 194 7.05 -1.07 11.18
C LEU A 194 6.46 -0.02 12.13
N GLU A 195 5.63 -0.42 13.08
CA GLU A 195 5.14 0.45 14.15
C GLU A 195 6.29 0.90 15.06
N LEU A 196 7.19 -0.02 15.42
CA LEU A 196 8.40 0.31 16.17
C LEU A 196 9.34 1.24 15.39
N GLU A 197 9.53 1.00 14.09
CA GLU A 197 10.31 1.88 13.22
C GLU A 197 9.69 3.30 13.12
N VAL A 198 8.36 3.43 13.08
CA VAL A 198 7.69 4.75 13.15
C VAL A 198 8.05 5.44 14.47
N GLN A 199 7.97 4.74 15.59
CA GLN A 199 8.27 5.28 16.92
C GLN A 199 9.72 5.75 17.02
N GLU A 200 10.68 5.00 16.47
CA GLU A 200 12.09 5.38 16.46
C GLU A 200 12.32 6.70 15.69
N ILE A 201 11.75 6.84 14.49
CA ILE A 201 11.95 8.06 13.66
C ILE A 201 11.20 9.26 14.24
N THR A 202 10.06 9.03 14.90
CA THR A 202 9.22 10.09 15.49
C THR A 202 9.56 10.38 16.96
N ALA A 203 10.51 9.67 17.56
CA ALA A 203 10.93 9.84 18.94
C ALA A 203 11.49 11.24 19.20
N PRO A 204 11.15 11.87 20.35
CA PRO A 204 11.51 13.24 20.66
C PRO A 204 13.02 13.51 20.68
N ASP A 205 13.89 12.52 20.88
CA ASP A 205 15.36 12.72 20.93
C ASP A 205 15.96 12.98 19.53
N ILE A 206 15.42 12.35 18.49
CA ILE A 206 15.78 12.63 17.08
C ILE A 206 15.07 13.89 16.60
N GLN A 207 13.85 14.11 17.10
CA GLN A 207 13.05 15.29 16.75
C GLN A 207 13.59 16.57 17.38
N GLU A 208 13.97 16.60 18.66
CA GLU A 208 14.63 17.76 19.28
C GLU A 208 16.06 17.91 18.79
N SER A 209 16.78 16.84 18.45
CA SER A 209 18.10 17.02 17.82
C SER A 209 17.96 17.69 16.45
N ALA A 210 17.06 17.22 15.58
CA ALA A 210 16.79 17.85 14.29
C ALA A 210 16.16 19.25 14.46
N VAL A 211 15.10 19.39 15.26
CA VAL A 211 14.34 20.62 15.55
C VAL A 211 15.15 21.64 16.35
N SER A 212 16.11 21.24 17.20
CA SER A 212 17.03 22.16 17.88
C SER A 212 18.10 22.73 16.93
N TYR A 213 18.44 22.04 15.84
CA TYR A 213 19.12 22.68 14.70
C TYR A 213 18.14 23.52 13.86
N LEU A 214 16.82 23.29 13.97
CA LEU A 214 15.79 24.14 13.34
C LEU A 214 15.46 25.43 14.11
N GLU A 215 15.50 25.39 15.44
CA GLU A 215 15.24 26.52 16.31
C GLU A 215 16.55 27.22 16.72
N THR A 216 17.15 28.00 15.82
CA THR A 216 18.01 29.08 16.28
C THR A 216 17.13 30.11 17.01
N TYR A 217 17.23 30.11 18.33
CA TYR A 217 16.84 31.23 19.20
C TYR A 217 17.21 32.55 18.53
N THR A 218 16.21 33.37 18.19
CA THR A 218 16.43 34.81 18.10
C THR A 218 16.46 35.32 19.54
N PRO A 219 17.59 35.84 20.05
CA PRO A 219 17.51 36.65 21.26
C PRO A 219 16.63 37.83 20.90
N GLN A 220 15.55 38.02 21.66
CA GLN A 220 14.80 39.27 21.67
C GLN A 220 15.76 40.39 22.09
N GLN A 221 16.47 40.94 21.12
CA GLN A 221 17.20 42.17 21.27
C GLN A 221 16.14 43.26 21.27
N ILE A 222 15.80 43.70 22.48
CA ILE A 222 15.04 44.92 22.73
C ILE A 222 15.89 46.07 22.15
N VAL A 223 15.79 46.29 20.84
CA VAL A 223 16.30 47.50 20.20
C VAL A 223 15.22 48.55 20.37
N ARG A 224 15.33 49.28 21.47
CA ARG A 224 14.61 50.52 21.71
C ARG A 224 15.11 51.52 20.67
N THR A 225 14.44 51.62 19.52
CA THR A 225 14.70 52.67 18.53
C THR A 225 14.23 53.99 19.09
N VAL A 226 15.14 54.71 19.76
CA VAL A 226 14.98 56.14 20.02
C VAL A 226 15.26 56.85 18.69
N LEU A 227 14.22 57.48 18.16
CA LEU A 227 14.26 58.29 16.94
C LEU A 227 15.09 59.56 17.20
N PRO A 228 16.12 59.88 16.40
CA PRO A 228 16.73 61.21 16.42
C PRO A 228 15.86 62.19 15.62
N GLU A 229 15.65 63.35 16.20
CA GLU A 229 14.87 64.48 15.71
C GLU A 229 15.40 65.03 14.36
N VAL A 230 14.49 65.32 13.43
CA VAL A 230 14.77 65.90 12.11
C VAL A 230 15.01 67.42 12.25
N PRO A 231 16.07 68.00 11.65
CA PRO A 231 16.17 69.45 11.55
C PRO A 231 15.13 69.99 10.57
N THR A 232 14.23 70.81 11.10
CA THR A 232 13.27 71.62 10.35
C THR A 232 14.02 72.57 9.41
N GLN A 233 13.84 72.43 8.10
CA GLN A 233 14.20 73.49 7.16
C GLN A 233 13.04 73.77 6.20
N SER A 234 12.41 74.90 6.46
CA SER A 234 11.27 75.47 5.77
C SER A 234 11.69 75.94 4.38
N PHE A 235 11.02 75.46 3.33
CA PHE A 235 11.08 76.08 2.01
C PHE A 235 9.69 76.24 1.42
N VAL A 236 9.45 77.47 0.99
CA VAL A 236 8.19 78.09 0.60
C VAL A 236 7.73 77.59 -0.76
N ILE A 237 6.45 77.23 -0.86
CA ILE A 237 5.75 77.01 -2.13
C ILE A 237 5.25 78.37 -2.64
N PRO A 238 5.52 78.75 -3.91
CA PRO A 238 4.69 79.71 -4.62
C PRO A 238 3.71 78.98 -5.53
N SER A 239 2.44 79.37 -5.38
CA SER A 239 1.27 78.92 -6.13
C SER A 239 1.32 79.31 -7.62
N GLY A 240 0.76 78.45 -8.48
CA GLY A 240 0.37 78.78 -9.85
C GLY A 240 -0.55 77.69 -10.44
N PRO A 241 -1.58 78.03 -11.25
CA PRO A 241 -2.78 77.22 -11.40
C PRO A 241 -2.78 76.29 -12.62
N ILE A 242 -3.71 75.34 -12.54
CA ILE A 242 -4.09 74.28 -13.48
C ILE A 242 -4.46 74.85 -14.87
N GLU A 243 -3.89 74.26 -15.92
CA GLU A 243 -4.51 74.24 -17.26
C GLU A 243 -4.52 72.80 -17.79
N ALA A 244 -5.71 72.37 -18.22
CA ALA A 244 -5.98 71.08 -18.82
C ALA A 244 -5.94 71.21 -20.34
N HIS A 245 -5.12 70.43 -21.05
CA HIS A 245 -5.30 70.20 -22.48
C HIS A 245 -4.69 68.87 -22.95
N GLY A 246 -5.49 68.08 -23.66
CA GLY A 246 -5.06 67.37 -24.87
C GLY A 246 -4.51 65.95 -24.74
N THR A 247 -5.35 64.96 -25.07
CA THR A 247 -4.93 63.70 -25.74
C THR A 247 -4.18 64.04 -27.05
N PRO A 248 -3.28 63.19 -27.60
CA PRO A 248 -3.68 61.90 -28.18
C PRO A 248 -2.64 60.75 -28.14
N ILE A 249 -3.14 59.53 -28.40
CA ILE A 249 -2.42 58.29 -28.74
C ILE A 249 -1.64 58.45 -30.07
N PRO A 250 -0.49 57.77 -30.26
CA PRO A 250 -0.45 56.77 -31.34
C PRO A 250 0.39 55.49 -31.06
N LYS A 251 -0.22 54.32 -31.37
CA LYS A 251 0.23 53.17 -32.21
C LYS A 251 1.73 52.74 -32.10
N THR A 252 2.11 51.45 -31.97
CA THR A 252 1.91 50.35 -32.95
C THR A 252 2.60 49.05 -32.44
N ARG A 253 1.95 47.88 -32.60
CA ARG A 253 2.41 46.53 -33.09
C ARG A 253 3.83 46.04 -32.70
N THR A 254 4.03 44.79 -32.27
CA THR A 254 4.11 43.61 -33.18
C THR A 254 4.12 42.29 -32.40
N GLU A 255 3.36 41.33 -32.93
CA GLU A 255 3.32 39.90 -32.57
C GLU A 255 4.65 39.22 -32.94
N THR A 256 5.17 38.37 -32.05
CA THR A 256 6.07 37.29 -32.46
C THR A 256 5.73 36.03 -31.68
N GLU A 257 5.08 35.14 -32.42
CA GLU A 257 4.90 33.72 -32.21
C GLU A 257 6.27 33.04 -32.04
N VAL A 258 6.46 32.29 -30.95
CA VAL A 258 7.60 31.36 -30.82
C VAL A 258 7.02 29.98 -30.53
N THR A 259 6.97 29.19 -31.59
CA THR A 259 6.72 27.76 -31.62
C THR A 259 7.85 27.03 -30.89
N PHE A 260 7.54 26.36 -29.77
CA PHE A 260 8.49 25.47 -29.11
C PHE A 260 8.31 24.04 -29.66
N ALA A 261 9.36 23.53 -30.30
CA ALA A 261 9.43 22.17 -30.82
C ALA A 261 9.70 21.17 -29.69
N PHE A 262 8.92 20.08 -29.66
CA PHE A 262 9.12 18.92 -28.79
C PHE A 262 10.24 18.01 -29.35
N PRO A 263 11.09 17.42 -28.51
CA PRO A 263 12.06 16.41 -28.96
C PRO A 263 11.40 15.03 -29.13
N GLU A 264 11.77 14.32 -30.21
CA GLU A 264 11.32 12.96 -30.54
C GLU A 264 11.88 11.88 -29.58
N PRO A 265 11.11 10.83 -29.27
CA PRO A 265 11.58 9.68 -28.51
C PRO A 265 12.40 8.71 -29.38
N PRO A 266 13.35 7.95 -28.80
CA PRO A 266 14.22 7.04 -29.56
C PRO A 266 13.46 5.82 -30.09
N GLN A 267 13.82 5.41 -31.31
CA GLN A 267 13.25 4.30 -32.08
C GLN A 267 13.49 2.92 -31.45
N GLN A 268 12.48 2.07 -31.58
CA GLN A 268 12.50 0.64 -31.25
C GLN A 268 13.40 -0.13 -32.22
N VAL A 269 14.24 -1.02 -31.67
CA VAL A 269 15.00 -2.01 -32.45
C VAL A 269 14.22 -3.32 -32.48
N THR A 270 14.06 -3.85 -33.68
CA THR A 270 13.40 -5.09 -34.08
C THR A 270 14.05 -6.35 -33.52
N ALA A 271 13.22 -7.39 -33.40
CA ALA A 271 13.58 -8.75 -33.04
C ALA A 271 14.45 -9.43 -34.10
N ASP A 272 15.45 -10.19 -33.64
CA ASP A 272 15.99 -11.34 -34.36
C ASP A 272 16.16 -12.52 -33.40
N THR A 273 15.57 -13.63 -33.80
CA THR A 273 15.59 -14.93 -33.13
C THR A 273 16.96 -15.59 -33.22
N SER A 274 17.44 -16.19 -32.12
CA SER A 274 18.27 -17.40 -32.23
C SER A 274 17.91 -18.38 -31.11
N LYS A 275 17.61 -19.62 -31.53
CA LYS A 275 17.53 -20.80 -30.67
C LYS A 275 18.92 -21.07 -30.13
N ASP A 276 19.05 -21.24 -28.81
CA ASP A 276 19.94 -22.27 -28.31
C ASP A 276 19.45 -22.85 -26.98
N ASN A 277 19.48 -24.17 -26.97
CA ASN A 277 18.99 -25.08 -25.95
C ASN A 277 20.18 -25.45 -25.06
N ASN A 278 20.23 -25.00 -23.80
CA ASN A 278 21.00 -25.72 -22.78
C ASN A 278 20.62 -25.32 -21.34
N ASN A 279 20.01 -26.28 -20.65
CA ASN A 279 20.28 -26.73 -19.28
C ASN A 279 20.40 -25.73 -18.10
N ASN A 280 19.50 -26.00 -17.15
CA ASN A 280 19.78 -26.46 -15.78
C ASN A 280 20.32 -25.49 -14.72
N ASP A 281 19.66 -25.64 -13.56
CA ASP A 281 20.26 -25.60 -12.23
C ASP A 281 20.11 -24.30 -11.42
N TRP A 282 18.86 -23.86 -11.27
CA TRP A 282 18.48 -22.83 -10.29
C TRP A 282 18.10 -23.42 -8.93
N LEU A 283 17.72 -24.71 -8.88
CA LEU A 283 17.25 -25.40 -7.67
C LEU A 283 18.38 -25.82 -6.72
N ALA A 284 19.58 -26.11 -7.22
CA ALA A 284 20.72 -26.47 -6.36
C ALA A 284 21.36 -25.28 -5.59
N ARG A 285 20.96 -24.04 -5.91
CA ARG A 285 21.51 -22.83 -5.27
C ARG A 285 20.79 -22.39 -4.00
N MET A 286 19.64 -22.99 -3.67
CA MET A 286 18.82 -22.59 -2.52
C MET A 286 19.02 -23.45 -1.26
N GLU A 287 19.69 -24.60 -1.36
CA GLU A 287 19.91 -25.51 -0.22
C GLU A 287 21.24 -25.29 0.53
N ALA A 288 22.00 -24.26 0.18
CA ALA A 288 23.27 -23.94 0.82
C ALA A 288 23.30 -22.49 1.34
N GLN A 289 22.44 -22.17 2.32
CA GLN A 289 22.66 -21.08 3.27
C GLN A 289 21.78 -21.20 4.51
#